data_AF-A0AAV7I901-F1
#
_entry.id   AF-A0AAV7I901-F1
#
_cell.length_a   1.000
_cell.length_b   1.000
_cell.length_c   1.000
_cell.angle_alpha   90.00
_cell.angle_beta   90.00
_cell.angle_gamma   90.00
#
_symmetry.space_group_name_H-M   'P 1'
#
loop_
_entity.id
_entity.type
_entity.pdbx_description
1 polymer ?
#
loop_
_entity_poly.entity_id
_entity_poly.type
_entity_poly.pdbx_seq_one_letter_code
_entity_poly.pdbx_strand_id
1 'polypeptide(L)'
;MDNKLKNLCPVCEKHCPTRLTKLDDNLCWNGQNCQKICKCGHRACNPSNECCHPLCLGGCTGLTALDCNICRDVILPDNKCAKQCPENMYEFLNRRCIDEHKCRKMKKPLESFGNVRDYPYKPFKNSCVIECPAGYMDDESDGKASCKECDRACSKVCSGASVDSIASAQKLRGCTRIEGSLEIQIKGGKHMVKELEDNLNMIEIIDGYLKIVRSFPLISLNFLKNLKLINGSQLENDKYTLAVLDNQNLQELWDWDTHPPITIKSKDGPAKVFFHFNPKLCLQKIEKLREVAKLSRFTDLEVAPNSNGDKVACNVTELKVSVTKKTAEAALIEWKAFEHHDPRSLLGYVVYFIEAPHQNVTMYDSRDACGGDGWRVDDVAPESSNESSNLIITALLTQLKPYTQYAFYVKTYTIATERSGAQSKVQYFTTLPGEPSQPRSFSVWSNSSSELVMSWLPPLRSNGNLTYYRIIGKQEVYDPNLLAKRDYCDKRK
;
A
#
# COMPACT_ATOMS: atom_id res chain seq x y z
N MET A 1 -31.05 -28.62 -8.84
CA MET A 1 -30.49 -27.96 -10.04
C MET A 1 -31.30 -26.71 -10.28
N ASP A 2 -30.76 -25.55 -9.95
CA ASP A 2 -31.34 -24.26 -10.38
C ASP A 2 -30.18 -23.34 -10.76
N ASN A 3 -29.51 -23.72 -11.85
CA ASN A 3 -28.42 -22.97 -12.47
C ASN A 3 -29.01 -21.83 -13.29
N LYS A 4 -29.36 -20.70 -12.66
CA LYS A 4 -29.56 -19.46 -13.42
C LYS A 4 -28.20 -18.87 -13.81
N LEU A 5 -28.06 -18.54 -15.10
CA LEU A 5 -26.89 -17.85 -15.64
C LEU A 5 -26.65 -16.52 -14.88
N LYS A 6 -25.42 -16.34 -14.40
CA LYS A 6 -25.02 -15.25 -13.49
C LYS A 6 -24.99 -13.84 -14.08
N ASN A 7 -25.38 -13.60 -15.35
CA ASN A 7 -25.08 -12.34 -16.07
C ASN A 7 -26.19 -11.78 -16.98
N LEU A 8 -27.46 -12.21 -16.88
CA LEU A 8 -28.53 -11.53 -17.64
C LEU A 8 -29.08 -10.37 -16.82
N CYS A 9 -28.80 -9.14 -17.27
CA CYS A 9 -29.49 -7.94 -16.77
C CYS A 9 -31.01 -8.16 -16.88
N PRO A 10 -31.81 -7.72 -15.88
CA PRO A 10 -33.25 -7.86 -15.94
C PRO A 10 -33.79 -7.24 -17.24
N VAL A 11 -34.64 -7.98 -17.95
CA VAL A 11 -35.35 -7.44 -19.12
C VAL A 11 -36.31 -6.38 -18.62
N CYS A 12 -36.01 -5.12 -18.93
CA CYS A 12 -36.84 -4.00 -18.53
C CYS A 12 -38.07 -3.90 -19.43
N GLU A 13 -39.22 -3.66 -18.82
CA GLU A 13 -40.44 -3.41 -19.59
C GLU A 13 -40.34 -2.12 -20.41
N LYS A 14 -41.09 -2.07 -21.52
CA LYS A 14 -41.06 -0.95 -22.47
C LYS A 14 -41.51 0.39 -21.87
N HIS A 15 -42.27 0.36 -20.77
CA HIS A 15 -42.80 1.55 -20.10
C HIS A 15 -41.77 2.23 -19.17
N CYS A 16 -40.62 1.58 -18.91
CA CYS A 16 -39.58 2.16 -18.07
C CYS A 16 -38.81 3.29 -18.78
N PRO A 17 -38.18 4.21 -18.01
CA PRO A 17 -37.41 5.31 -18.59
C PRO A 17 -36.22 4.83 -19.42
N THR A 18 -35.90 5.54 -20.51
CA THR A 18 -34.76 5.22 -21.40
C THR A 18 -33.44 5.81 -20.90
N ARG A 19 -32.33 5.16 -21.26
CA ARG A 19 -30.98 5.62 -20.93
C ARG A 19 -30.53 6.74 -21.89
N LEU A 20 -30.08 7.86 -21.33
CA LEU A 20 -29.65 9.05 -22.10
C LEU A 20 -28.51 8.77 -23.10
N THR A 21 -27.63 7.81 -22.80
CA THR A 21 -26.47 7.47 -23.65
C THR A 21 -26.81 6.46 -24.75
N LYS A 22 -27.95 5.77 -24.65
CA LYS A 22 -28.36 4.71 -25.59
C LYS A 22 -29.88 4.53 -25.51
N LEU A 23 -30.61 5.14 -26.44
CA LEU A 23 -32.07 5.23 -26.40
C LEU A 23 -32.81 3.89 -26.48
N ASP A 24 -32.15 2.82 -26.91
CA ASP A 24 -32.72 1.47 -27.00
C ASP A 24 -32.69 0.68 -25.67
N ASP A 25 -32.02 1.20 -24.63
CA ASP A 25 -31.94 0.54 -23.32
C ASP A 25 -32.86 1.23 -22.29
N ASN A 26 -33.79 0.47 -21.70
CA ASN A 26 -34.64 0.92 -20.60
C ASN A 26 -34.00 0.67 -19.23
N LEU A 27 -34.39 1.48 -18.25
CA LEU A 27 -33.81 1.48 -16.91
C LEU A 27 -34.80 0.89 -15.89
N CYS A 28 -34.45 -0.28 -15.34
CA CYS A 28 -35.24 -0.98 -14.33
C CYS A 28 -34.36 -1.68 -13.29
N TRP A 29 -34.93 -1.92 -12.11
CA TRP A 29 -34.30 -2.76 -11.08
C TRP A 29 -34.61 -4.23 -11.30
N ASN A 30 -35.82 -4.54 -11.79
CA ASN A 30 -36.27 -5.87 -12.18
C ASN A 30 -37.45 -5.75 -13.17
N GLY A 31 -38.02 -6.88 -13.60
CA GLY A 31 -39.13 -6.90 -14.56
C GLY A 31 -40.43 -6.22 -14.09
N GLN A 32 -40.57 -5.86 -12.82
CA GLN A 32 -41.77 -5.20 -12.26
C GLN A 32 -41.53 -3.77 -11.78
N ASN A 33 -40.28 -3.40 -11.51
CA ASN A 33 -39.91 -2.12 -10.91
C ASN A 33 -38.95 -1.35 -11.81
N CYS A 34 -39.45 -0.26 -12.40
CA CYS A 34 -38.60 0.67 -13.15
C CYS A 34 -37.66 1.47 -12.22
N GLN A 35 -36.55 1.94 -12.78
CA GLN A 35 -35.68 2.89 -12.10
C GLN A 35 -36.35 4.26 -12.10
N LYS A 36 -36.41 4.90 -10.93
CA LYS A 36 -36.98 6.25 -10.78
C LYS A 36 -35.95 7.30 -11.21
N ILE A 37 -36.35 8.23 -12.07
CA ILE A 37 -35.51 9.33 -12.55
C ILE A 37 -36.15 10.66 -12.17
N CYS A 38 -35.43 11.47 -11.42
CA CYS A 38 -35.88 12.79 -10.98
C CYS A 38 -35.39 13.89 -11.92
N LYS A 39 -36.28 14.81 -12.32
CA LYS A 39 -35.93 15.99 -13.14
C LYS A 39 -35.45 17.20 -12.32
N CYS A 40 -34.84 16.94 -11.15
CA CYS A 40 -34.53 17.96 -10.13
C CYS A 40 -33.02 18.22 -9.98
N GLY A 41 -32.22 17.89 -11.01
CA GLY A 41 -30.76 17.95 -10.93
C GLY A 41 -30.22 17.00 -9.87
N HIS A 42 -29.47 17.53 -8.88
CA HIS A 42 -28.92 16.74 -7.76
C HIS A 42 -29.89 16.55 -6.58
N ARG A 43 -31.15 16.99 -6.69
CA ARG A 43 -32.17 16.84 -5.64
C ARG A 43 -33.03 15.60 -5.87
N ALA A 44 -33.54 15.05 -4.78
CA ALA A 44 -34.53 13.98 -4.83
C ALA A 44 -35.90 14.51 -5.30
N CYS A 45 -36.78 13.60 -5.69
CA CYS A 45 -38.15 13.90 -6.07
C CYS A 45 -39.14 12.95 -5.39
N ASN A 46 -40.38 13.39 -5.22
CA ASN A 46 -41.48 12.55 -4.75
C ASN A 46 -42.06 11.69 -5.90
N PRO A 47 -43.01 10.77 -5.64
CA PRO A 47 -43.64 9.96 -6.70
C PRO A 47 -44.33 10.77 -7.81
N SER A 48 -44.78 11.99 -7.50
CA SER A 48 -45.38 12.93 -8.46
C SER A 48 -44.33 13.72 -9.26
N ASN A 49 -43.04 13.42 -9.08
CA ASN A 49 -41.89 14.08 -9.71
C ASN A 49 -41.72 15.56 -9.31
N GLU A 50 -42.24 15.96 -8.15
CA GLU A 50 -41.96 17.25 -7.52
C GLU A 50 -40.64 17.18 -6.74
N CYS A 51 -39.85 18.27 -6.77
CA CYS A 51 -38.53 18.28 -6.16
C CYS A 51 -38.61 18.38 -4.63
N CYS A 52 -37.97 17.44 -3.94
CA CYS A 52 -37.88 17.42 -2.49
C CYS A 52 -37.06 18.60 -1.95
N HIS A 53 -37.20 18.85 -0.64
CA HIS A 53 -36.37 19.81 0.08
C HIS A 53 -34.87 19.55 -0.19
N PRO A 54 -34.01 20.58 -0.29
CA PRO A 54 -32.59 20.41 -0.61
C PRO A 54 -31.79 19.52 0.37
N LEU A 55 -32.31 19.34 1.58
CA LEU A 55 -31.71 18.49 2.63
C LEU A 55 -32.19 17.03 2.57
N CYS A 56 -33.12 16.68 1.68
CA CYS A 56 -33.56 15.31 1.49
C CYS A 56 -32.63 14.56 0.53
N LEU A 57 -32.52 13.25 0.75
CA LEU A 57 -31.80 12.31 -0.12
C LEU A 57 -32.71 11.12 -0.45
N GLY A 58 -32.67 10.65 -1.70
CA GLY A 58 -33.44 9.50 -2.19
C GLY A 58 -34.92 9.77 -2.47
N GLY A 59 -35.65 10.44 -1.58
CA GLY A 59 -37.06 10.78 -1.75
C GLY A 59 -37.68 11.52 -0.58
N CYS A 60 -38.94 11.91 -0.72
CA CYS A 60 -39.72 12.62 0.29
C CYS A 60 -41.22 12.29 0.18
N THR A 61 -41.94 12.46 1.29
CA THR A 61 -43.41 12.41 1.37
C THR A 61 -44.06 13.77 1.18
N GLY A 62 -43.29 14.85 1.35
CA GLY A 62 -43.70 16.25 1.27
C GLY A 62 -42.53 17.15 0.90
N LEU A 63 -42.74 18.47 0.94
CA LEU A 63 -41.78 19.44 0.39
C LEU A 63 -40.91 20.11 1.46
N THR A 64 -41.11 19.80 2.75
CA THR A 64 -40.34 20.40 3.85
C THR A 64 -39.17 19.51 4.28
N ALA A 65 -38.29 20.06 5.11
CA ALA A 65 -37.17 19.31 5.69
C ALA A 65 -37.57 18.21 6.69
N LEU A 66 -38.84 18.17 7.12
CA LEU A 66 -39.41 17.13 7.98
C LEU A 66 -39.93 15.93 7.18
N ASP A 67 -40.25 16.15 5.90
CA ASP A 67 -40.90 15.15 5.05
C ASP A 67 -39.90 14.32 4.23
N CYS A 68 -38.63 14.36 4.61
CA CYS A 68 -37.58 13.61 3.93
C CYS A 68 -37.61 12.12 4.35
N ASN A 69 -37.51 11.21 3.40
CA ASN A 69 -37.37 9.78 3.72
C ASN A 69 -36.00 9.50 4.35
N ILE A 70 -34.96 10.18 3.85
CA ILE A 70 -33.58 10.12 4.32
C ILE A 70 -33.00 11.53 4.24
N CYS A 71 -32.23 11.95 5.25
CA CYS A 71 -31.50 13.21 5.22
C CYS A 71 -30.20 13.08 4.42
N ARG A 72 -29.85 14.11 3.65
CA ARG A 72 -28.58 14.19 2.93
C ARG A 72 -27.39 14.24 3.89
N ASP A 73 -27.50 15.07 4.92
CA ASP A 73 -26.46 15.27 5.91
C ASP A 73 -26.91 14.63 7.24
N VAL A 74 -27.39 15.41 8.21
CA VAL A 74 -27.76 14.91 9.54
C VAL A 74 -29.26 14.96 9.82
N ILE A 75 -29.75 14.00 10.60
CA ILE A 75 -31.09 14.02 11.20
C ILE A 75 -31.03 14.47 12.66
N LEU A 76 -31.93 15.39 13.02
CA LEU A 76 -32.12 15.88 14.39
C LEU A 76 -33.08 14.97 15.19
N PRO A 77 -33.11 15.05 16.53
CA PRO A 77 -34.01 14.24 17.37
C PRO A 77 -35.50 14.44 17.10
N ASP A 78 -35.90 15.58 16.53
CA ASP A 78 -37.25 15.92 16.10
C ASP A 78 -37.58 15.40 14.68
N ASN A 79 -36.74 14.51 14.13
CA ASN A 79 -36.81 13.96 12.76
C ASN A 79 -36.65 14.99 11.63
N LYS A 80 -36.18 16.21 11.93
CA LYS A 80 -35.89 17.21 10.91
C LYS A 80 -34.51 17.00 10.30
N CYS A 81 -34.40 17.11 8.98
CA CYS A 81 -33.10 17.15 8.31
C CYS A 81 -32.43 18.52 8.48
N ALA A 82 -31.14 18.50 8.82
CA ALA A 82 -30.31 19.68 8.97
C ALA A 82 -28.96 19.47 8.27
N LYS A 83 -28.29 20.58 7.91
CA LYS A 83 -26.97 20.53 7.27
C LYS A 83 -25.85 20.15 8.25
N GLN A 84 -26.00 20.55 9.51
CA GLN A 84 -25.05 20.30 10.59
C GLN A 84 -25.78 20.22 11.93
N CYS A 85 -25.15 19.64 12.95
CA CYS A 85 -25.73 19.59 14.28
C CYS A 85 -25.78 21.00 14.93
N PRO A 86 -26.85 21.33 15.67
CA PRO A 86 -26.95 22.56 16.46
C PRO A 86 -25.90 22.61 17.57
N GLU A 87 -25.73 23.79 18.18
CA GLU A 87 -24.87 23.95 19.37
C GLU A 87 -25.29 22.97 20.48
N ASN A 88 -24.30 22.39 21.17
CA ASN A 88 -24.45 21.34 22.19
C ASN A 88 -24.98 19.99 21.70
N MET A 89 -24.97 19.75 20.38
CA MET A 89 -25.21 18.43 19.79
C MET A 89 -24.02 17.97 18.95
N TYR A 90 -23.82 16.66 18.94
CA TYR A 90 -22.67 16.02 18.30
C TYR A 90 -23.13 15.09 17.19
N GLU A 91 -22.46 15.20 16.05
CA GLU A 91 -22.65 14.33 14.90
C GLU A 91 -22.14 12.92 15.21
N PHE A 92 -22.97 11.92 14.95
CA PHE A 92 -22.65 10.51 15.16
C PHE A 92 -22.88 9.72 13.88
N LEU A 93 -21.85 8.96 13.47
CA LEU A 93 -21.81 8.15 12.24
C LEU A 93 -22.15 8.97 10.98
N ASN A 94 -21.81 10.25 10.97
CA ASN A 94 -22.06 11.20 9.89
C ASN A 94 -23.51 11.20 9.38
N ARG A 95 -24.48 10.96 10.27
CA ARG A 95 -25.88 10.76 9.89
C ARG A 95 -26.89 11.36 10.87
N ARG A 96 -26.57 11.46 12.15
CA ARG A 96 -27.52 11.93 13.17
C ARG A 96 -26.85 12.77 14.24
N CYS A 97 -27.62 13.64 14.86
CA CYS A 97 -27.18 14.44 16.00
C CYS A 97 -27.62 13.78 17.31
N ILE A 98 -26.71 13.70 18.27
CA ILE A 98 -26.96 13.20 19.62
C ILE A 98 -26.46 14.22 20.64
N ASP A 99 -27.10 14.29 21.80
CA ASP A 99 -26.63 15.12 22.91
C ASP A 99 -25.39 14.51 23.59
N GLU A 100 -24.71 15.32 24.40
CA GLU A 100 -23.50 14.91 25.13
C GLU A 100 -23.72 13.66 26.00
N HIS A 101 -24.84 13.65 26.75
CA HIS A 101 -25.15 12.59 27.70
C HIS A 101 -25.35 11.26 26.97
N LYS A 102 -26.05 11.27 25.83
CA LYS A 102 -26.21 10.11 24.96
C LYS A 102 -24.87 9.66 24.39
N CYS A 103 -24.03 10.58 23.90
CA CYS A 103 -22.69 10.26 23.41
C CYS A 103 -21.88 9.48 24.44
N ARG A 104 -21.81 9.98 25.69
CA ARG A 104 -21.01 9.39 26.77
C ARG A 104 -21.55 8.07 27.31
N LYS A 105 -22.85 7.79 27.17
CA LYS A 105 -23.48 6.54 27.67
C LYS A 105 -23.58 5.44 26.61
N MET A 106 -23.09 5.64 25.40
CA MET A 106 -23.08 4.58 24.39
C MET A 106 -22.09 3.48 24.78
N LYS A 107 -22.57 2.23 24.76
CA LYS A 107 -21.72 1.07 25.01
C LYS A 107 -20.80 0.79 23.83
N LYS A 108 -19.62 0.23 24.10
CA LYS A 108 -18.71 -0.25 23.05
C LYS A 108 -19.41 -1.23 22.10
N PRO A 109 -19.06 -1.25 20.80
CA PRO A 109 -19.52 -2.27 19.87
C PRO A 109 -19.21 -3.69 20.38
N LEU A 110 -20.11 -4.64 20.11
CA LEU A 110 -19.93 -6.05 20.52
C LEU A 110 -18.66 -6.69 19.92
N GLU A 111 -18.23 -6.18 18.76
CA GLU A 111 -17.02 -6.63 18.04
C GLU A 111 -15.73 -5.96 18.55
N SER A 112 -15.81 -5.04 19.53
CA SER A 112 -14.63 -4.43 20.13
C SER A 112 -13.97 -5.41 21.11
N PHE A 113 -12.85 -5.99 20.68
CA PHE A 113 -11.97 -6.85 21.49
C PHE A 113 -10.82 -6.03 22.11
N GLY A 114 -10.45 -6.32 23.36
CA GLY A 114 -9.33 -5.69 24.08
C GLY A 114 -9.73 -4.81 25.26
N ASN A 115 -8.79 -4.02 25.80
CA ASN A 115 -8.96 -3.08 26.92
C ASN A 115 -9.81 -1.84 26.56
N VAL A 116 -10.82 -1.98 25.70
CA VAL A 116 -11.72 -0.89 25.33
C VAL A 116 -12.77 -0.74 26.44
N ARG A 117 -12.86 0.48 26.98
CA ARG A 117 -13.83 0.89 27.99
C ARG A 117 -15.25 0.50 27.59
N ASP A 118 -16.07 0.16 28.57
CA ASP A 118 -17.48 -0.16 28.33
C ASP A 118 -18.25 1.01 27.72
N TYR A 119 -17.85 2.24 28.04
CA TYR A 119 -18.39 3.48 27.47
C TYR A 119 -17.26 4.31 26.82
N PRO A 120 -16.82 3.96 25.59
CA PRO A 120 -15.60 4.52 25.00
C PRO A 120 -15.82 5.82 24.23
N TYR A 121 -17.07 6.19 23.97
CA TYR A 121 -17.43 7.34 23.14
C TYR A 121 -17.25 8.66 23.89
N LYS A 122 -16.62 9.63 23.22
CA LYS A 122 -16.42 10.99 23.74
C LYS A 122 -16.85 12.05 22.72
N PRO A 123 -17.40 13.19 23.19
CA PRO A 123 -17.57 14.36 22.34
C PRO A 123 -16.19 14.94 21.98
N PHE A 124 -16.02 15.27 20.70
CA PHE A 124 -14.85 15.94 20.18
C PHE A 124 -15.26 16.94 19.09
N LYS A 125 -14.98 18.23 19.32
CA LYS A 125 -15.48 19.32 18.47
C LYS A 125 -17.00 19.17 18.27
N ASN A 126 -17.49 18.97 17.05
CA ASN A 126 -18.91 18.76 16.74
C ASN A 126 -19.28 17.29 16.47
N SER A 127 -18.45 16.33 16.87
CA SER A 127 -18.67 14.90 16.59
C SER A 127 -18.56 14.05 17.85
N CYS A 128 -19.29 12.94 17.89
CA CYS A 128 -19.17 11.92 18.94
C CYS A 128 -18.34 10.76 18.40
N VAL A 129 -17.12 10.60 18.91
CA VAL A 129 -16.11 9.68 18.36
C VAL A 129 -15.73 8.60 19.35
N ILE A 130 -15.41 7.41 18.84
CA ILE A 130 -14.87 6.29 19.63
C ILE A 130 -13.34 6.36 19.75
N GLU A 131 -12.66 6.82 18.70
CA GLU A 131 -11.22 7.05 18.66
C GLU A 131 -10.94 8.54 18.42
N CYS A 132 -9.92 9.09 19.08
CA CYS A 132 -9.52 10.47 18.84
C CYS A 132 -8.94 10.62 17.42
N PRO A 133 -9.28 11.71 16.71
CA PRO A 133 -8.77 11.95 15.36
C PRO A 133 -7.27 12.28 15.37
N ALA A 134 -6.65 12.25 14.19
CA ALA A 134 -5.22 12.53 14.02
C ALA A 134 -4.80 13.84 14.70
N GLY A 135 -3.69 13.79 15.44
CA GLY A 135 -3.18 14.92 16.24
C GLY A 135 -3.75 14.99 17.67
N TYR A 136 -4.68 14.10 18.04
CA TYR A 136 -5.25 14.00 19.38
C TYR A 136 -5.14 12.58 19.96
N MET A 137 -5.01 12.47 21.28
CA MET A 137 -4.95 11.21 22.01
C MET A 137 -6.01 11.18 23.12
N ASP A 138 -6.36 9.97 23.58
CA ASP A 138 -7.26 9.80 24.71
C ASP A 138 -6.69 10.47 25.97
N ASP A 139 -7.55 11.23 26.65
CA ASP A 139 -7.24 11.85 27.92
C ASP A 139 -8.26 11.49 29.00
N GLU A 140 -7.72 11.28 30.20
CA GLU A 140 -8.46 10.77 31.36
C GLU A 140 -8.28 11.66 32.59
N SER A 141 -7.58 12.80 32.48
CA SER A 141 -7.20 13.63 33.61
C SER A 141 -8.38 14.22 34.41
N ASP A 142 -9.58 14.30 33.82
CA ASP A 142 -10.79 14.84 34.45
C ASP A 142 -11.87 13.76 34.75
N GLY A 143 -11.50 12.47 34.75
CA GLY A 143 -12.46 11.37 34.97
C GLY A 143 -13.50 11.18 33.86
N LYS A 144 -13.46 12.01 32.82
CA LYS A 144 -14.27 11.91 31.59
C LYS A 144 -13.36 11.57 30.42
N ALA A 145 -13.79 10.63 29.57
CA ALA A 145 -13.13 10.39 28.30
C ALA A 145 -13.18 11.66 27.45
N SER A 146 -12.02 12.14 27.01
CA SER A 146 -11.86 13.29 26.13
C SER A 146 -10.66 13.10 25.21
N CYS A 147 -10.46 14.00 24.26
CA CYS A 147 -9.32 13.97 23.36
C CYS A 147 -8.45 15.20 23.62
N LYS A 148 -7.20 14.99 24.03
CA LYS A 148 -6.20 16.06 24.18
C LYS A 148 -5.31 16.15 22.96
N GLU A 149 -4.86 17.36 22.65
CA GLU A 149 -3.89 17.59 21.58
C GLU A 149 -2.55 16.97 21.96
N CYS A 150 -1.88 16.38 20.98
CA CYS A 150 -0.59 15.75 21.18
C CYS A 150 0.52 16.80 21.08
N ASP A 151 1.41 16.90 22.09
CA ASP A 151 2.49 17.90 22.09
C ASP A 151 3.46 17.76 20.89
N ARG A 152 3.71 16.52 20.43
CA ARG A 152 4.59 16.23 19.27
C ARG A 152 4.15 15.00 18.45
N ALA A 153 3.91 13.87 19.12
CA ALA A 153 3.44 12.64 18.49
C ALA A 153 2.41 11.98 19.41
N CYS A 154 1.28 11.55 18.85
CA CYS A 154 0.23 10.90 19.63
C CYS A 154 0.69 9.51 20.05
N SER A 155 0.84 9.30 21.35
CA SER A 155 1.11 7.96 21.86
C SER A 155 -0.21 7.18 21.94
N LYS A 156 -0.26 6.06 21.25
CA LYS A 156 -1.38 5.11 21.32
C LYS A 156 -0.87 3.83 21.98
N VAL A 157 -1.42 3.54 23.15
CA VAL A 157 -1.10 2.33 23.91
C VAL A 157 -2.08 1.23 23.51
N CYS A 158 -1.55 0.08 23.13
CA CYS A 158 -2.34 -1.07 22.69
C CYS A 158 -1.94 -2.31 23.48
N SER A 159 -2.90 -3.18 23.76
CA SER A 159 -2.61 -4.44 24.47
C SER A 159 -1.71 -5.37 23.63
N GLY A 160 -0.99 -6.26 24.31
CA GLY A 160 -0.24 -7.35 23.68
C GLY A 160 -1.09 -8.16 22.70
N ALA A 161 -0.47 -8.62 21.62
CA ALA A 161 -1.17 -9.24 20.50
C ALA A 161 -0.34 -10.33 19.82
N SER A 162 -1.05 -11.28 19.21
CA SER A 162 -0.48 -12.28 18.30
C SER A 162 -0.91 -11.94 16.88
N VAL A 163 0.06 -11.63 16.03
CA VAL A 163 -0.09 -11.19 14.65
C VAL A 163 0.17 -12.36 13.72
N ASP A 164 -0.91 -12.98 13.27
CA ASP A 164 -0.93 -14.13 12.37
C ASP A 164 -1.51 -13.83 10.97
N SER A 165 -2.11 -12.65 10.80
CA SER A 165 -2.88 -12.25 9.63
C SER A 165 -2.90 -10.72 9.47
N ILE A 166 -3.33 -10.25 8.29
CA ILE A 166 -3.50 -8.80 8.05
C ILE A 166 -4.51 -8.21 9.04
N ALA A 167 -5.59 -8.94 9.33
CA ALA A 167 -6.64 -8.48 10.23
C ALA A 167 -6.13 -8.33 11.68
N SER A 168 -5.25 -9.21 12.16
CA SER A 168 -4.63 -9.05 13.49
C SER A 168 -3.60 -7.91 13.50
N ALA A 169 -2.85 -7.70 12.42
CA ALA A 169 -1.94 -6.55 12.28
C ALA A 169 -2.69 -5.21 12.28
N GLN A 170 -3.82 -5.11 11.55
CA GLN A 170 -4.62 -3.89 11.45
C GLN A 170 -5.17 -3.39 12.79
N LYS A 171 -5.34 -4.26 13.77
CA LYS A 171 -5.72 -3.88 15.14
C LYS A 171 -4.65 -3.05 15.83
N LEU A 172 -3.39 -3.21 15.42
CA LEU A 172 -2.25 -2.49 15.96
C LEU A 172 -1.92 -1.20 15.19
N ARG A 173 -2.77 -0.82 14.21
CA ARG A 173 -2.55 0.36 13.40
C ARG A 173 -2.50 1.62 14.25
N GLY A 174 -1.39 2.36 14.08
CA GLY A 174 -1.11 3.60 14.80
C GLY A 174 -0.67 3.42 16.25
N CYS A 175 -0.49 2.19 16.73
CA CYS A 175 0.02 1.93 18.07
C CYS A 175 1.49 2.34 18.16
N THR A 176 1.85 3.07 19.23
CA THR A 176 3.24 3.47 19.51
C THR A 176 3.84 2.69 20.68
N ARG A 177 3.00 2.13 21.56
CA ARG A 177 3.43 1.30 22.69
C ARG A 177 2.54 0.08 22.83
N ILE A 178 3.15 -1.09 22.99
CA ILE A 178 2.46 -2.34 23.28
C ILE A 178 2.58 -2.65 24.77
N GLU A 179 1.45 -2.62 25.48
CA GLU A 179 1.31 -3.05 26.87
C GLU A 179 1.12 -4.57 26.90
N GLY A 180 2.23 -5.29 27.06
CA GLY A 180 2.31 -6.74 26.97
C GLY A 180 3.30 -7.17 25.90
N SER A 181 3.17 -8.41 25.44
CA SER A 181 4.08 -9.02 24.48
C SER A 181 3.53 -8.99 23.06
N LEU A 182 4.43 -8.98 22.07
CA LEU A 182 4.09 -9.02 20.65
C LEU A 182 4.62 -10.31 20.04
N GLU A 183 3.72 -11.13 19.51
CA GLU A 183 4.08 -12.34 18.79
C GLU A 183 3.70 -12.20 17.32
N ILE A 184 4.58 -12.62 16.41
CA ILE A 184 4.40 -12.53 14.95
C ILE A 184 4.60 -13.92 14.37
N GLN A 185 3.55 -14.45 13.73
CA GLN A 185 3.56 -15.75 13.09
C GLN A 185 2.80 -15.72 11.74
N ILE A 186 3.51 -15.38 10.67
CA ILE A 186 2.90 -15.21 9.35
C ILE A 186 3.10 -16.46 8.48
N LYS A 187 2.03 -17.23 8.29
CA LYS A 187 2.07 -18.46 7.47
C LYS A 187 1.98 -18.19 5.96
N GLY A 188 1.43 -17.05 5.55
CA GLY A 188 1.31 -16.67 4.14
C GLY A 188 0.25 -15.60 3.90
N GLY A 189 0.23 -15.06 2.67
CA GLY A 189 -0.70 -14.04 2.19
C GLY A 189 -0.03 -13.19 1.11
N LYS A 190 -0.80 -12.55 0.22
CA LYS A 190 -0.21 -11.63 -0.76
C LYS A 190 0.03 -10.26 -0.12
N HIS A 191 1.18 -9.65 -0.40
CA HIS A 191 1.56 -8.32 0.08
C HIS A 191 1.61 -8.18 1.63
N MET A 192 1.89 -9.27 2.35
CA MET A 192 1.88 -9.28 3.81
C MET A 192 2.88 -8.29 4.42
N VAL A 193 4.09 -8.18 3.86
CA VAL A 193 5.14 -7.33 4.42
C VAL A 193 4.76 -5.86 4.37
N LYS A 194 4.17 -5.40 3.27
CA LYS A 194 3.68 -4.03 3.12
C LYS A 194 2.55 -3.72 4.11
N GLU A 195 1.59 -4.63 4.25
CA GLU A 195 0.52 -4.48 5.23
C GLU A 195 1.05 -4.48 6.67
N LEU A 196 2.03 -5.32 6.99
CA LEU A 196 2.67 -5.30 8.32
C LEU A 196 3.38 -3.96 8.56
N GLU A 197 4.10 -3.44 7.57
CA GLU A 197 4.76 -2.15 7.65
C GLU A 197 3.75 -1.01 7.88
N ASP A 198 2.67 -0.95 7.11
CA ASP A 198 1.63 0.08 7.24
C ASP A 198 0.92 0.06 8.60
N ASN A 199 0.86 -1.10 9.25
CA ASN A 199 0.16 -1.27 10.52
C ASN A 199 1.07 -1.25 11.76
N LEU A 200 2.35 -1.65 11.63
CA LEU A 200 3.27 -1.82 12.77
C LEU A 200 4.43 -0.82 12.79
N ASN A 201 4.61 0.00 11.75
CA ASN A 201 5.75 0.92 11.65
C ASN A 201 5.86 1.94 12.80
N MET A 202 4.74 2.35 13.41
CA MET A 202 4.71 3.36 14.48
C MET A 202 5.08 2.81 15.85
N ILE A 203 5.18 1.48 16.02
CA ILE A 203 5.47 0.87 17.31
C ILE A 203 6.89 1.23 17.73
N GLU A 204 7.03 1.92 18.87
CA GLU A 204 8.32 2.33 19.42
C GLU A 204 8.73 1.51 20.66
N ILE A 205 7.75 1.06 21.44
CA ILE A 205 7.98 0.41 22.74
C ILE A 205 7.14 -0.86 22.82
N ILE A 206 7.77 -1.97 23.22
CA ILE A 206 7.09 -3.21 23.62
C ILE A 206 7.44 -3.47 25.08
N ASP A 207 6.43 -3.52 25.95
CA ASP A 207 6.64 -3.69 27.39
C ASP A 207 7.04 -5.13 27.76
N GLY A 208 6.52 -6.13 27.05
CA GLY A 208 6.81 -7.55 27.24
C GLY A 208 7.99 -8.05 26.39
N TYR A 209 7.84 -9.25 25.81
CA TYR A 209 8.80 -9.81 24.86
C TYR A 209 8.34 -9.61 23.41
N LEU A 210 9.29 -9.74 22.47
CA LEU A 210 9.02 -9.83 21.03
C LEU A 210 9.36 -11.23 20.53
N LYS A 211 8.41 -11.88 19.88
CA LYS A 211 8.59 -13.22 19.30
C LYS A 211 8.20 -13.24 17.84
N ILE A 212 9.11 -13.66 16.98
CA ILE A 212 8.89 -13.80 15.54
C ILE A 212 9.19 -15.25 15.18
N VAL A 213 8.14 -16.01 14.90
CA VAL A 213 8.23 -17.46 14.73
C VAL A 213 7.56 -17.92 13.45
N ARG A 214 8.14 -18.90 12.76
CA ARG A 214 7.50 -19.57 11.59
C ARG A 214 6.93 -18.59 10.57
N SER A 215 7.58 -17.45 10.39
CA SER A 215 7.09 -16.38 9.52
C SER A 215 7.76 -16.47 8.15
N PHE A 216 7.28 -17.41 7.33
CA PHE A 216 7.90 -17.76 6.04
C PHE A 216 8.05 -16.58 5.05
N PRO A 217 7.08 -15.65 4.93
CA PRO A 217 7.19 -14.51 4.00
C PRO A 217 8.26 -13.46 4.37
N LEU A 218 8.68 -13.40 5.65
CA LEU A 218 9.51 -12.31 6.13
C LEU A 218 10.96 -12.47 5.66
N ILE A 219 11.47 -11.43 5.01
CA ILE A 219 12.89 -11.32 4.61
C ILE A 219 13.65 -10.37 5.54
N SER A 220 12.98 -9.37 6.14
CA SER A 220 13.55 -8.46 7.12
C SER A 220 12.56 -8.12 8.24
N LEU A 221 13.05 -7.52 9.33
CA LEU A 221 12.22 -6.92 10.40
C LEU A 221 12.07 -5.40 10.24
N ASN A 222 12.45 -4.85 9.09
CA ASN A 222 12.35 -3.43 8.77
C ASN A 222 10.93 -2.87 8.88
N PHE A 223 9.89 -3.71 8.88
CA PHE A 223 8.52 -3.26 9.11
C PHE A 223 8.30 -2.66 10.52
N LEU A 224 9.13 -3.03 11.51
CA LEU A 224 9.18 -2.39 12.84
C LEU A 224 10.15 -1.20 12.84
N LYS A 225 9.88 -0.22 11.97
CA LYS A 225 10.79 0.91 11.68
C LYS A 225 11.17 1.75 12.89
N ASN A 226 10.23 2.01 13.79
CA ASN A 226 10.42 2.93 14.91
C ASN A 226 10.69 2.22 16.25
N LEU A 227 10.82 0.89 16.27
CA LEU A 227 11.00 0.13 17.50
C LEU A 227 12.33 0.47 18.18
N LYS A 228 12.26 1.06 19.37
CA LYS A 228 13.41 1.55 20.15
C LYS A 228 13.62 0.77 21.44
N LEU A 229 12.58 0.19 22.02
CA LEU A 229 12.67 -0.48 23.33
C LEU A 229 11.85 -1.76 23.39
N ILE A 230 12.48 -2.85 23.82
CA ILE A 230 11.80 -4.06 24.29
C ILE A 230 12.12 -4.21 25.78
N ASN A 231 11.14 -4.00 26.65
CA ASN A 231 11.37 -3.82 28.08
C ASN A 231 11.53 -5.15 28.84
N GLY A 232 10.89 -6.23 28.38
CA GLY A 232 11.03 -7.57 28.98
C GLY A 232 10.35 -7.72 30.35
N SER A 233 9.23 -7.03 30.57
CA SER A 233 8.36 -7.24 31.76
C SER A 233 7.71 -8.63 31.79
N GLN A 234 7.59 -9.24 30.61
CA GLN A 234 7.23 -10.63 30.38
C GLN A 234 8.34 -11.23 29.51
N LEU A 235 8.61 -12.53 29.68
CA LEU A 235 9.66 -13.25 28.97
C LEU A 235 9.07 -14.48 28.29
N GLU A 236 9.51 -14.76 27.07
CA GLU A 236 9.18 -16.01 26.38
C GLU A 236 9.87 -17.18 27.10
N ASN A 237 9.09 -18.20 27.45
CA ASN A 237 9.52 -19.35 28.26
C ASN A 237 10.28 -18.94 29.53
N ASP A 238 9.85 -17.84 30.15
CA ASP A 238 10.45 -17.25 31.35
C ASP A 238 11.96 -16.95 31.24
N LYS A 239 12.47 -16.80 30.01
CA LYS A 239 13.92 -16.67 29.78
C LYS A 239 14.30 -15.61 28.76
N TYR A 240 13.56 -15.47 27.65
CA TYR A 240 14.00 -14.68 26.50
C TYR A 240 13.16 -13.42 26.30
N THR A 241 13.82 -12.28 26.06
CA THR A 241 13.15 -11.00 25.72
C THR A 241 12.87 -10.91 24.22
N LEU A 242 13.74 -11.48 23.39
CA LEU A 242 13.59 -11.51 21.93
C LEU A 242 13.78 -12.95 21.45
N ALA A 243 12.78 -13.50 20.78
CA ALA A 243 12.83 -14.85 20.19
C ALA A 243 12.55 -14.79 18.69
N VAL A 244 13.52 -15.20 17.87
CA VAL A 244 13.43 -15.26 16.41
C VAL A 244 13.73 -16.69 15.98
N LEU A 245 12.68 -17.44 15.64
CA LEU A 245 12.72 -18.89 15.48
C LEU A 245 12.08 -19.35 14.18
N ASP A 246 12.75 -20.22 13.43
CA ASP A 246 12.15 -20.93 12.29
C ASP A 246 11.63 -19.99 11.18
N ASN A 247 12.36 -18.90 10.90
CA ASN A 247 12.05 -17.98 9.81
C ASN A 247 12.91 -18.31 8.59
N GLN A 248 12.38 -19.14 7.70
CA GLN A 248 13.11 -19.77 6.60
C GLN A 248 13.70 -18.78 5.56
N ASN A 249 13.14 -17.57 5.45
CA ASN A 249 13.56 -16.57 4.46
C ASN A 249 14.15 -15.30 5.04
N LEU A 250 14.19 -15.18 6.38
CA LEU A 250 14.71 -14.00 7.06
C LEU A 250 16.21 -13.88 6.78
N GLN A 251 16.61 -12.73 6.23
CA GLN A 251 17.98 -12.43 5.80
C GLN A 251 18.58 -11.25 6.56
N GLU A 252 17.73 -10.32 7.01
CA GLU A 252 18.14 -9.11 7.71
C GLU A 252 17.26 -8.91 8.96
N LEU A 253 17.79 -8.25 9.99
CA LEU A 253 16.98 -7.80 11.11
C LEU A 253 16.46 -6.39 10.83
N TRP A 254 17.34 -5.40 11.00
CA TRP A 254 17.07 -4.02 10.70
C TRP A 254 18.19 -3.44 9.83
N ASP A 255 17.84 -2.47 8.99
CA ASP A 255 18.82 -1.61 8.36
C ASP A 255 19.35 -0.59 9.38
N TRP A 256 20.50 -0.90 9.98
CA TRP A 256 21.11 -0.09 11.05
C TRP A 256 21.60 1.29 10.59
N ASP A 257 21.67 1.56 9.29
CA ASP A 257 21.99 2.89 8.77
C ASP A 257 20.80 3.86 8.93
N THR A 258 19.58 3.32 8.96
CA THR A 258 18.32 4.11 9.04
C THR A 258 17.53 3.86 10.32
N HIS A 259 17.67 2.69 10.94
CA HIS A 259 16.92 2.27 12.12
C HIS A 259 17.43 2.96 13.40
N PRO A 260 16.54 3.44 14.29
CA PRO A 260 16.96 4.05 15.55
C PRO A 260 17.64 3.02 16.48
N PRO A 261 18.60 3.43 17.32
CA PRO A 261 19.23 2.51 18.26
C PRO A 261 18.21 1.81 19.16
N ILE A 262 18.21 0.47 19.13
CA ILE A 262 17.30 -0.35 19.92
C ILE A 262 17.91 -0.73 21.27
N THR A 263 17.10 -0.72 22.33
CA THR A 263 17.47 -1.20 23.67
C THR A 263 16.62 -2.41 24.03
N ILE A 264 17.25 -3.47 24.53
CA ILE A 264 16.57 -4.71 24.94
C ILE A 264 16.89 -4.95 26.42
N LYS A 265 15.84 -5.00 27.26
CA LYS A 265 15.94 -5.18 28.71
C LYS A 265 15.28 -6.50 29.15
N SER A 266 15.41 -6.83 30.42
CA SER A 266 14.72 -7.98 31.02
C SER A 266 14.38 -7.65 32.47
N LYS A 267 13.29 -8.22 32.96
CA LYS A 267 12.94 -8.21 34.39
C LYS A 267 13.96 -9.03 35.22
N ASP A 268 14.56 -10.07 34.63
CA ASP A 268 15.40 -11.05 35.32
C ASP A 268 16.89 -10.89 34.95
N GLY A 269 17.45 -9.70 35.17
CA GLY A 269 18.87 -9.41 34.94
C GLY A 269 19.20 -9.07 33.47
N PRO A 270 20.34 -9.54 32.92
CA PRO A 270 20.72 -9.21 31.55
C PRO A 270 19.75 -9.84 30.55
N ALA A 271 19.36 -9.07 29.53
CA ALA A 271 18.44 -9.55 28.50
C ALA A 271 19.05 -10.69 27.69
N LYS A 272 18.24 -11.74 27.48
CA LYS A 272 18.61 -12.92 26.68
C LYS A 272 17.80 -12.95 25.40
N VAL A 273 18.42 -13.47 24.35
CA VAL A 273 17.80 -13.62 23.02
C VAL A 273 17.81 -15.08 22.59
N PHE A 274 16.94 -15.43 21.65
CA PHE A 274 16.85 -16.78 21.10
C PHE A 274 16.78 -16.73 19.57
N PHE A 275 17.85 -17.14 18.89
CA PHE A 275 17.96 -17.22 17.44
C PHE A 275 18.28 -18.64 17.00
N HIS A 276 17.30 -19.34 16.45
CA HIS A 276 17.45 -20.73 15.99
C HIS A 276 16.66 -20.94 14.70
N PHE A 277 17.17 -21.80 13.81
CA PHE A 277 16.51 -22.17 12.55
C PHE A 277 16.16 -20.98 11.66
N ASN A 278 17.05 -19.99 11.54
CA ASN A 278 16.94 -18.89 10.58
C ASN A 278 18.01 -19.06 9.49
N PRO A 279 17.81 -19.99 8.53
CA PRO A 279 18.90 -20.49 7.70
C PRO A 279 19.48 -19.48 6.71
N LYS A 280 18.78 -18.36 6.46
CA LYS A 280 19.28 -17.26 5.62
C LYS A 280 19.73 -16.02 6.43
N LEU A 281 19.66 -16.06 7.75
CA LEU A 281 20.07 -14.96 8.63
C LEU A 281 21.50 -15.18 9.12
N CYS A 282 22.44 -14.41 8.58
CA CYS A 282 23.85 -14.54 8.92
C CYS A 282 24.17 -14.14 10.36
N LEU A 283 25.06 -14.89 11.02
CA LEU A 283 25.48 -14.62 12.41
C LEU A 283 26.01 -13.20 12.61
N GLN A 284 26.72 -12.63 11.63
CA GLN A 284 27.22 -11.25 11.70
C GLN A 284 26.09 -10.22 11.89
N LYS A 285 24.89 -10.48 11.37
CA LYS A 285 23.72 -9.60 11.55
C LYS A 285 23.17 -9.68 12.98
N ILE A 286 23.22 -10.86 13.58
CA ILE A 286 22.83 -11.09 14.99
C ILE A 286 23.89 -10.47 15.93
N GLU A 287 25.17 -10.59 15.60
CA GLU A 287 26.25 -9.90 16.32
C GLU A 287 26.12 -8.38 16.20
N LYS A 288 25.67 -7.85 15.06
CA LYS A 288 25.43 -6.42 14.92
C LYS A 288 24.32 -5.93 15.87
N LEU A 289 23.25 -6.71 16.02
CA LEU A 289 22.22 -6.45 17.03
C LEU A 289 22.83 -6.40 18.44
N ARG A 290 23.75 -7.33 18.77
CA ARG A 290 24.44 -7.35 20.07
C ARG A 290 25.18 -6.03 20.34
N GLU A 291 25.89 -5.51 19.35
CA GLU A 291 26.63 -4.25 19.45
C GLU A 291 25.69 -3.06 19.65
N VAL A 292 24.64 -2.95 18.81
CA VAL A 292 23.69 -1.82 18.85
C VAL A 292 22.90 -1.83 20.15
N ALA A 293 22.40 -2.98 20.57
CA ALA A 293 21.61 -3.14 21.80
C ALA A 293 22.47 -3.30 23.07
N LYS A 294 23.81 -3.31 22.94
CA LYS A 294 24.77 -3.47 24.04
C LYS A 294 24.53 -4.73 24.88
N LEU A 295 24.22 -5.84 24.22
CA LEU A 295 23.95 -7.13 24.88
C LEU A 295 25.24 -7.85 25.26
N SER A 296 25.14 -8.75 26.24
CA SER A 296 26.22 -9.66 26.60
C SER A 296 26.54 -10.62 25.43
N ARG A 297 27.74 -11.20 25.45
CA ARG A 297 28.13 -12.22 24.48
C ARG A 297 27.15 -13.39 24.52
N PHE A 298 26.69 -13.82 23.36
CA PHE A 298 25.74 -14.91 23.25
C PHE A 298 26.38 -16.27 23.48
N THR A 299 25.61 -17.18 24.03
CA THR A 299 25.94 -18.61 24.11
C THR A 299 25.36 -19.37 22.91
N ASP A 300 25.90 -20.55 22.60
CA ASP A 300 25.40 -21.41 21.51
C ASP A 300 23.95 -21.88 21.73
N LEU A 301 23.47 -21.86 22.99
CA LEU A 301 22.08 -22.15 23.33
C LEU A 301 21.14 -20.99 23.01
N GLU A 302 21.65 -19.76 23.05
CA GLU A 302 20.89 -18.54 22.71
C GLU A 302 20.90 -18.30 21.21
N VAL A 303 22.07 -18.44 20.58
CA VAL A 303 22.25 -18.23 19.14
C VAL A 303 22.95 -19.45 18.55
N ALA A 304 22.20 -20.29 17.85
CA ALA A 304 22.74 -21.54 17.30
C ALA A 304 23.56 -21.29 16.01
N PRO A 305 24.88 -21.49 16.00
CA PRO A 305 25.71 -21.20 14.83
C PRO A 305 25.50 -22.16 13.66
N ASN A 306 24.88 -23.32 13.91
CA ASN A 306 24.62 -24.37 12.94
C ASN A 306 23.24 -24.27 12.26
N SER A 307 22.39 -23.34 12.68
CA SER A 307 21.04 -23.18 12.13
C SER A 307 20.69 -21.73 11.76
N ASN A 308 21.65 -20.81 11.91
CA ASN A 308 21.52 -19.43 11.47
C ASN A 308 22.54 -19.16 10.35
N GLY A 309 22.04 -18.83 9.17
CA GLY A 309 22.87 -18.55 7.99
C GLY A 309 23.50 -19.80 7.34
N ASP A 310 22.99 -21.00 7.61
CA ASP A 310 23.51 -22.27 7.09
C ASP A 310 23.07 -22.58 5.64
N LYS A 311 22.14 -21.81 5.06
CA LYS A 311 21.67 -21.96 3.67
C LYS A 311 21.88 -20.71 2.81
N VAL A 312 22.78 -19.82 3.21
CA VAL A 312 23.15 -18.63 2.43
C VAL A 312 24.63 -18.31 2.57
N ALA A 313 25.21 -17.76 1.51
CA ALA A 313 26.56 -17.21 1.56
C ALA A 313 26.58 -15.92 2.41
N CYS A 314 27.20 -15.98 3.59
CA CYS A 314 27.35 -14.85 4.49
C CYS A 314 28.60 -13.99 4.22
N ASN A 315 29.62 -14.58 3.61
CA ASN A 315 30.82 -13.85 3.21
C ASN A 315 30.59 -13.26 1.82
N VAL A 316 29.97 -12.08 1.80
CA VAL A 316 29.56 -11.42 0.56
C VAL A 316 30.61 -10.39 0.15
N THR A 317 31.23 -10.60 -1.00
CA THR A 317 32.11 -9.63 -1.66
C THR A 317 31.31 -8.65 -2.50
N GLU A 318 31.78 -7.41 -2.64
CA GLU A 318 31.06 -6.40 -3.41
C GLU A 318 31.29 -6.58 -4.92
N LEU A 319 30.22 -6.83 -5.68
CA LEU A 319 30.27 -6.80 -7.15
C LEU A 319 30.22 -5.36 -7.66
N LYS A 320 31.19 -4.99 -8.49
CA LYS A 320 31.19 -3.72 -9.24
C LYS A 320 30.44 -3.93 -10.55
N VAL A 321 29.25 -3.35 -10.63
CA VAL A 321 28.37 -3.42 -11.80
C VAL A 321 28.33 -2.06 -12.50
N SER A 322 28.07 -2.02 -13.80
CA SER A 322 27.93 -0.78 -14.59
C SER A 322 26.88 -0.96 -15.69
N VAL A 323 26.32 0.16 -16.17
CA VAL A 323 25.44 0.17 -17.35
C VAL A 323 26.23 0.69 -18.54
N THR A 324 26.38 -0.12 -19.58
CA THR A 324 27.19 0.24 -20.76
C THR A 324 26.39 0.86 -21.88
N LYS A 325 25.20 0.30 -22.16
CA LYS A 325 24.31 0.76 -23.22
C LYS A 325 22.90 0.88 -22.70
N LYS A 326 22.18 1.87 -23.21
CA LYS A 326 20.76 2.10 -22.90
C LYS A 326 20.01 2.55 -24.14
N THR A 327 18.77 2.10 -24.26
CA THR A 327 17.79 2.54 -25.25
C THR A 327 16.56 3.09 -24.52
N ALA A 328 15.49 3.39 -25.24
CA ALA A 328 14.22 3.76 -24.62
C ALA A 328 13.56 2.58 -23.88
N GLU A 329 13.85 1.33 -24.28
CA GLU A 329 13.14 0.14 -23.79
C GLU A 329 14.05 -0.98 -23.29
N ALA A 330 15.37 -0.78 -23.30
CA ALA A 330 16.35 -1.77 -22.86
C ALA A 330 17.61 -1.12 -22.26
N ALA A 331 18.34 -1.91 -21.46
CA ALA A 331 19.65 -1.55 -20.93
C ALA A 331 20.57 -2.77 -20.89
N LEU A 332 21.85 -2.56 -21.20
CA LEU A 332 22.90 -3.58 -21.07
C LEU A 332 23.71 -3.26 -19.82
N ILE A 333 23.72 -4.18 -18.87
CA ILE A 333 24.52 -4.11 -17.65
C ILE A 333 25.69 -5.08 -17.73
N GLU A 334 26.81 -4.75 -17.10
CA GLU A 334 28.00 -5.59 -17.05
C GLU A 334 28.65 -5.60 -15.67
N TRP A 335 29.39 -6.67 -15.38
CA TRP A 335 30.21 -6.80 -14.18
C TRP A 335 31.36 -7.79 -14.38
N LYS A 336 32.40 -7.66 -13.58
CA LYS A 336 33.48 -8.66 -13.55
C LYS A 336 32.97 -9.96 -12.93
N ALA A 337 33.31 -11.09 -13.55
CA ALA A 337 32.99 -12.41 -13.01
C ALA A 337 33.54 -12.59 -11.59
N PHE A 338 32.72 -13.17 -10.72
CA PHE A 338 33.09 -13.49 -9.34
C PHE A 338 34.14 -14.61 -9.33
N GLU A 339 35.35 -14.26 -8.89
CA GLU A 339 36.43 -15.21 -8.70
C GLU A 339 36.20 -15.97 -7.39
N HIS A 340 36.07 -17.29 -7.50
CA HIS A 340 35.81 -18.16 -6.35
C HIS A 340 36.72 -19.38 -6.37
N HIS A 341 37.01 -19.92 -5.19
CA HIS A 341 37.99 -21.00 -5.02
C HIS A 341 37.58 -22.32 -5.70
N ASP A 342 36.27 -22.60 -5.77
CA ASP A 342 35.72 -23.69 -6.58
C ASP A 342 34.68 -23.13 -7.58
N PRO A 343 35.02 -22.99 -8.86
CA PRO A 343 34.11 -22.41 -9.85
C PRO A 343 32.82 -23.22 -10.05
N ARG A 344 32.79 -24.51 -9.66
CA ARG A 344 31.60 -25.37 -9.78
C ARG A 344 30.52 -25.06 -8.74
N SER A 345 30.90 -24.35 -7.67
CA SER A 345 29.95 -23.95 -6.62
C SER A 345 29.14 -22.71 -7.02
N LEU A 346 29.58 -21.97 -8.05
CA LEU A 346 28.85 -20.85 -8.64
C LEU A 346 27.87 -21.39 -9.69
N LEU A 347 26.57 -21.28 -9.41
CA LEU A 347 25.50 -21.70 -10.31
C LEU A 347 25.12 -20.60 -11.31
N GLY A 348 25.40 -19.33 -10.99
CA GLY A 348 25.17 -18.18 -11.86
C GLY A 348 25.03 -16.87 -11.10
N TYR A 349 24.43 -15.89 -11.77
CA TYR A 349 24.07 -14.59 -11.21
C TYR A 349 22.58 -14.35 -11.35
N VAL A 350 22.03 -13.55 -10.45
CA VAL A 350 20.64 -13.13 -10.47
C VAL A 350 20.60 -11.62 -10.46
N VAL A 351 19.98 -11.05 -11.49
CA VAL A 351 19.81 -9.61 -11.66
C VAL A 351 18.42 -9.22 -11.21
N TYR A 352 18.35 -8.28 -10.27
CA TYR A 352 17.10 -7.73 -9.76
C TYR A 352 16.95 -6.30 -10.25
N PHE A 353 15.78 -5.94 -10.79
CA PHE A 353 15.51 -4.56 -11.21
C PHE A 353 14.04 -4.14 -11.04
N ILE A 354 13.80 -2.87 -10.70
CA ILE A 354 12.48 -2.30 -10.43
C ILE A 354 12.40 -0.83 -10.88
N GLU A 355 11.20 -0.34 -11.19
CA GLU A 355 10.95 1.09 -11.41
C GLU A 355 11.14 1.87 -10.11
N ALA A 356 12.00 2.89 -10.13
CA ALA A 356 12.37 3.66 -8.96
C ALA A 356 12.33 5.16 -9.28
N PRO A 357 11.20 5.86 -9.03
CA PRO A 357 11.10 7.30 -9.24
C PRO A 357 12.05 8.12 -8.35
N HIS A 358 12.44 7.54 -7.21
CA HIS A 358 13.35 8.12 -6.23
C HIS A 358 14.48 7.14 -5.90
N GLN A 359 15.65 7.66 -5.54
CA GLN A 359 16.84 6.88 -5.21
C GLN A 359 16.89 6.42 -3.75
N ASN A 360 15.77 5.91 -3.23
CA ASN A 360 15.61 5.46 -1.84
C ASN A 360 15.20 3.98 -1.74
N VAL A 361 15.44 3.20 -2.79
CA VAL A 361 15.06 1.79 -2.83
C VAL A 361 16.10 0.95 -2.07
N THR A 362 15.63 0.15 -1.11
CA THR A 362 16.44 -0.86 -0.44
C THR A 362 16.18 -2.26 -1.02
N MET A 363 17.09 -3.19 -0.74
CA MET A 363 17.00 -4.58 -1.22
C MET A 363 15.94 -5.42 -0.49
N TYR A 364 15.42 -4.91 0.63
CA TYR A 364 14.58 -5.64 1.58
C TYR A 364 13.21 -4.99 1.82
N ASP A 365 13.03 -3.73 1.42
CA ASP A 365 11.80 -2.99 1.70
C ASP A 365 10.61 -3.56 0.93
N SER A 366 9.50 -3.78 1.65
CA SER A 366 8.23 -4.29 1.11
C SER A 366 8.33 -5.62 0.34
N ARG A 367 9.40 -6.42 0.59
CA ARG A 367 9.69 -7.64 -0.15
C ARG A 367 9.22 -8.90 0.59
N ASP A 368 8.48 -9.75 -0.13
CA ASP A 368 8.03 -11.07 0.32
C ASP A 368 8.85 -12.17 -0.37
N ALA A 369 9.19 -13.23 0.35
CA ALA A 369 9.84 -14.42 -0.18
C ALA A 369 9.07 -15.10 -1.33
N CYS A 370 7.74 -14.92 -1.36
CA CYS A 370 6.86 -15.48 -2.40
C CYS A 370 6.76 -14.62 -3.68
N GLY A 371 7.42 -13.45 -3.73
CA GLY A 371 7.35 -12.51 -4.85
C GLY A 371 6.10 -11.62 -4.85
N GLY A 372 5.96 -10.75 -5.86
CA GLY A 372 4.88 -9.75 -5.94
C GLY A 372 5.22 -8.38 -5.33
N ASP A 373 6.51 -8.17 -5.06
CA ASP A 373 7.18 -6.95 -4.59
C ASP A 373 7.48 -5.95 -5.72
N GLY A 374 7.23 -6.33 -6.98
CA GLY A 374 7.46 -5.50 -8.17
C GLY A 374 8.88 -5.61 -8.74
N TRP A 375 9.78 -6.34 -8.08
CA TRP A 375 11.10 -6.62 -8.62
C TRP A 375 11.01 -7.64 -9.74
N ARG A 376 11.61 -7.32 -10.88
CA ARG A 376 11.86 -8.26 -11.97
C ARG A 376 13.20 -8.93 -11.74
N VAL A 377 13.26 -10.21 -12.10
CA VAL A 377 14.38 -11.10 -11.80
C VAL A 377 14.80 -11.81 -13.08
N ASP A 378 16.05 -11.66 -13.47
CA ASP A 378 16.65 -12.35 -14.61
C ASP A 378 17.85 -13.19 -14.13
N ASP A 379 17.83 -14.49 -14.44
CA ASP A 379 18.93 -15.41 -14.16
C ASP A 379 19.96 -15.37 -15.29
N VAL A 380 21.23 -15.26 -14.93
CA VAL A 380 22.36 -15.13 -15.86
C VAL A 380 23.34 -16.27 -15.58
N ALA A 381 23.53 -17.14 -16.57
CA ALA A 381 24.45 -18.26 -16.46
C ALA A 381 25.89 -17.77 -16.23
N PRO A 382 26.71 -18.51 -15.47
CA PRO A 382 28.12 -18.22 -15.38
C PRO A 382 28.76 -18.60 -16.72
N GLU A 383 29.46 -17.67 -17.36
CA GLU A 383 30.20 -17.99 -18.58
C GLU A 383 31.38 -18.90 -18.25
N SER A 384 31.47 -20.04 -18.95
CA SER A 384 32.54 -21.01 -18.81
C SER A 384 33.57 -20.83 -19.93
N SER A 385 34.46 -19.83 -19.81
CA SER A 385 35.65 -19.76 -20.65
C SER A 385 36.87 -20.23 -19.86
N ASN A 386 37.65 -21.15 -20.42
CA ASN A 386 38.89 -21.67 -19.83
C ASN A 386 40.03 -20.64 -19.79
N GLU A 387 39.80 -19.40 -20.23
CA GLU A 387 40.81 -18.36 -20.29
C GLU A 387 40.32 -17.05 -19.66
N SER A 388 41.16 -16.56 -18.75
CA SER A 388 41.32 -15.20 -18.22
C SER A 388 40.53 -14.77 -16.96
N SER A 389 41.33 -14.36 -15.97
CA SER A 389 41.00 -13.72 -14.69
C SER A 389 40.38 -12.32 -14.80
N ASN A 390 39.75 -11.99 -15.93
CA ASN A 390 39.09 -10.70 -16.19
C ASN A 390 37.84 -10.87 -17.09
N LEU A 391 37.14 -12.00 -16.97
CA LEU A 391 35.89 -12.22 -17.68
C LEU A 391 34.83 -11.20 -17.26
N ILE A 392 34.21 -10.55 -18.24
CA ILE A 392 33.11 -9.60 -18.03
C ILE A 392 31.81 -10.28 -18.42
N ILE A 393 30.89 -10.39 -17.46
CA ILE A 393 29.55 -10.92 -17.68
C ILE A 393 28.63 -9.77 -18.06
N THR A 394 27.73 -10.01 -19.01
CA THR A 394 26.74 -9.01 -19.45
C THR A 394 25.32 -9.55 -19.34
N ALA A 395 24.36 -8.67 -19.06
CA ALA A 395 22.94 -9.01 -19.07
C ALA A 395 22.11 -7.91 -19.73
N LEU A 396 21.17 -8.32 -20.59
CA LEU A 396 20.28 -7.43 -21.32
C LEU A 396 18.92 -7.33 -20.61
N LEU A 397 18.66 -6.18 -20.01
CA LEU A 397 17.36 -5.84 -19.44
C LEU A 397 16.44 -5.35 -20.56
N THR A 398 15.27 -5.97 -20.70
CA THR A 398 14.30 -5.64 -21.76
C THR A 398 12.94 -5.20 -21.19
N GLN A 399 12.04 -4.74 -22.06
CA GLN A 399 10.69 -4.30 -21.69
C GLN A 399 10.70 -3.20 -20.63
N LEU A 400 11.62 -2.25 -20.77
CA LEU A 400 11.70 -1.07 -19.91
C LEU A 400 10.78 0.02 -20.45
N LYS A 401 10.28 0.89 -19.58
CA LYS A 401 9.53 2.08 -19.98
C LYS A 401 10.49 3.18 -20.44
N PRO A 402 10.16 3.92 -21.50
CA PRO A 402 10.93 5.10 -21.90
C PRO A 402 10.98 6.16 -20.80
N TYR A 403 12.09 6.90 -20.76
CA TYR A 403 12.33 8.00 -19.81
C TYR A 403 11.96 7.67 -18.35
N THR A 404 12.31 6.47 -17.91
CA THR A 404 11.96 5.95 -16.58
C THR A 404 13.22 5.55 -15.84
N GLN A 405 13.32 5.93 -14.57
CA GLN A 405 14.43 5.55 -13.70
C GLN A 405 14.18 4.16 -13.13
N TYR A 406 15.21 3.32 -13.19
CA TYR A 406 15.23 1.96 -12.66
C TYR A 406 16.32 1.83 -11.62
N ALA A 407 16.03 1.09 -10.55
CA ALA A 407 17.00 0.59 -9.60
C ALA A 407 17.34 -0.86 -9.95
N PHE A 408 18.60 -1.26 -9.84
CA PHE A 408 19.02 -2.64 -10.06
C PHE A 408 20.19 -3.06 -9.16
N TYR A 409 20.31 -4.35 -8.92
CA TYR A 409 21.48 -4.95 -8.28
C TYR A 409 21.68 -6.40 -8.74
N VAL A 410 22.89 -6.91 -8.58
CA VAL A 410 23.28 -8.26 -9.02
C VAL A 410 23.75 -9.07 -7.81
N LYS A 411 23.37 -10.34 -7.73
CA LYS A 411 23.81 -11.27 -6.69
C LYS A 411 24.23 -12.60 -7.30
N THR A 412 25.26 -13.23 -6.75
CA THR A 412 25.65 -14.60 -7.12
C THR A 412 24.66 -15.62 -6.58
N TYR A 413 24.38 -16.66 -7.36
CA TYR A 413 23.67 -17.85 -6.94
C TYR A 413 24.66 -18.99 -6.78
N THR A 414 24.88 -19.44 -5.55
CA THR A 414 25.83 -20.51 -5.20
C THR A 414 25.11 -21.71 -4.60
N ILE A 415 25.78 -22.87 -4.57
CA ILE A 415 25.28 -24.05 -3.87
C ILE A 415 25.10 -23.77 -2.37
N ALA A 416 24.14 -24.43 -1.73
CA ALA A 416 23.77 -24.15 -0.34
C ALA A 416 24.89 -24.37 0.69
N THR A 417 25.88 -25.22 0.39
CA THR A 417 27.03 -25.49 1.27
C THR A 417 28.09 -24.38 1.21
N GLU A 418 28.01 -23.50 0.21
CA GLU A 418 28.98 -22.44 0.01
C GLU A 418 28.69 -21.24 0.92
N ARG A 419 29.73 -20.76 1.62
CA ARG A 419 29.62 -19.64 2.56
C ARG A 419 30.02 -18.31 1.93
N SER A 420 30.70 -18.32 0.79
CA SER A 420 31.14 -17.12 0.09
C SER A 420 30.33 -16.85 -1.17
N GLY A 421 30.05 -15.58 -1.40
CA GLY A 421 29.31 -15.12 -2.57
C GLY A 421 29.65 -13.67 -2.88
N ALA A 422 28.90 -13.09 -3.80
CA ALA A 422 29.07 -11.69 -4.16
C ALA A 422 27.74 -11.01 -4.44
N GLN A 423 27.67 -9.72 -4.11
CA GLN A 423 26.47 -8.90 -4.28
C GLN A 423 26.89 -7.47 -4.58
N SER A 424 26.21 -6.82 -5.53
CA SER A 424 26.42 -5.39 -5.80
C SER A 424 25.62 -4.53 -4.84
N LYS A 425 26.02 -3.26 -4.73
CA LYS A 425 25.12 -2.22 -4.22
C LYS A 425 23.97 -1.98 -5.21
N VAL A 426 22.88 -1.38 -4.74
CA VAL A 426 21.80 -0.89 -5.61
C VAL A 426 22.33 0.27 -6.44
N GLN A 427 22.19 0.16 -7.76
CA GLN A 427 22.54 1.20 -8.72
C GLN A 427 21.31 1.67 -9.48
N TYR A 428 21.40 2.88 -10.04
CA TYR A 428 20.29 3.52 -10.73
C TYR A 428 20.68 3.89 -12.14
N PHE A 429 19.75 3.75 -13.08
CA PHE A 429 19.88 4.28 -14.42
C PHE A 429 18.54 4.76 -14.95
N THR A 430 18.57 5.67 -15.92
CA THR A 430 17.36 6.17 -16.60
C THR A 430 17.44 5.80 -18.06
N THR A 431 16.39 5.16 -18.57
CA THR A 431 16.22 4.84 -19.99
C THR A 431 16.16 6.11 -20.84
N LEU A 432 16.44 5.98 -22.13
CA LEU A 432 16.35 7.14 -23.03
C LEU A 432 14.89 7.56 -23.23
N PRO A 433 14.65 8.84 -23.61
CA PRO A 433 13.34 9.26 -24.09
C PRO A 433 12.88 8.43 -25.29
N GLY A 434 11.57 8.22 -25.37
CA GLY A 434 10.92 7.51 -26.48
C GLY A 434 9.83 8.38 -27.13
N GLU A 435 9.17 7.83 -28.13
CA GLU A 435 8.08 8.53 -28.82
C GLU A 435 6.91 8.80 -27.86
N PRO A 436 6.44 10.06 -27.70
CA PRO A 436 5.25 10.35 -26.92
C PRO A 436 4.01 9.70 -27.52
N SER A 437 3.05 9.31 -26.68
CA SER A 437 1.72 8.91 -27.16
C SER A 437 0.95 10.08 -27.77
N GLN A 438 -0.18 9.80 -28.43
CA GLN A 438 -1.01 10.85 -29.03
C GLN A 438 -1.58 11.84 -27.98
N PRO A 439 -1.70 13.15 -28.32
CA PRO A 439 -2.46 14.10 -27.51
C PRO A 439 -3.90 13.63 -27.31
N ARG A 440 -4.48 13.98 -26.17
CA ARG A 440 -5.83 13.54 -25.79
C ARG A 440 -6.85 14.65 -26.00
N SER A 441 -8.10 14.28 -26.22
CA SER A 441 -9.22 15.24 -26.31
C SER A 441 -8.97 16.42 -27.25
N PHE A 442 -8.38 16.16 -28.42
CA PHE A 442 -8.17 17.20 -29.43
C PHE A 442 -9.53 17.69 -29.96
N SER A 443 -9.74 19.00 -29.88
CA SER A 443 -10.96 19.67 -30.31
C SER A 443 -10.60 20.94 -31.08
N VAL A 444 -11.38 21.22 -32.12
CA VAL A 444 -11.20 22.38 -32.99
C VAL A 444 -12.55 23.02 -33.23
N TRP A 445 -12.62 24.33 -33.08
CA TRP A 445 -13.79 25.13 -33.41
C TRP A 445 -13.35 26.46 -34.02
N SER A 446 -14.31 27.18 -34.61
CA SER A 446 -14.08 28.46 -35.26
C SER A 446 -14.86 29.54 -34.52
N ASN A 447 -14.15 30.59 -34.09
CA ASN A 447 -14.78 31.78 -33.51
C ASN A 447 -15.13 32.81 -34.60
N SER A 448 -14.44 32.76 -35.74
CA SER A 448 -14.63 33.66 -36.88
C SER A 448 -14.23 32.97 -38.19
N SER A 449 -14.63 33.52 -39.33
CA SER A 449 -14.36 32.95 -40.66
C SER A 449 -12.87 32.77 -41.00
N SER A 450 -11.96 33.38 -40.24
CA SER A 450 -10.50 33.31 -40.44
C SER A 450 -9.74 32.71 -39.25
N GLU A 451 -10.44 32.21 -38.22
CA GLU A 451 -9.80 31.69 -37.01
C GLU A 451 -10.25 30.27 -36.69
N LEU A 452 -9.26 29.44 -36.34
CA LEU A 452 -9.45 28.13 -35.78
C LEU A 452 -8.82 28.11 -34.39
N VAL A 453 -9.64 27.86 -33.37
CA VAL A 453 -9.20 27.64 -32.00
C VAL A 453 -9.09 26.14 -31.78
N MET A 454 -7.93 25.70 -31.32
CA MET A 454 -7.61 24.30 -31.08
C MET A 454 -7.28 24.10 -29.62
N SER A 455 -7.79 23.04 -29.01
CA SER A 455 -7.50 22.67 -27.62
C SER A 455 -7.31 21.16 -27.48
N TRP A 456 -6.35 20.75 -26.67
CA TRP A 456 -6.07 19.34 -26.35
C TRP A 456 -5.49 19.19 -24.96
N LEU A 457 -5.54 17.96 -24.46
CA LEU A 457 -4.88 17.50 -23.25
C LEU A 457 -3.52 16.85 -23.59
N PRO A 458 -2.55 16.89 -22.65
CA PRO A 458 -1.28 16.21 -22.82
C PRO A 458 -1.42 14.70 -23.09
N PRO A 459 -0.44 14.11 -23.79
CA PRO A 459 -0.41 12.68 -24.05
C PRO A 459 -0.37 11.89 -22.74
N LEU A 460 -0.98 10.69 -22.74
CA LEU A 460 -1.06 9.86 -21.54
C LEU A 460 0.33 9.41 -21.07
N ARG A 461 1.20 9.09 -22.03
CA ARG A 461 2.61 8.77 -21.84
C ARG A 461 3.43 9.75 -22.65
N SER A 462 4.13 10.67 -21.97
CA SER A 462 5.02 11.62 -22.64
C SER A 462 6.34 10.99 -23.05
N ASN A 463 6.77 9.90 -22.39
CA ASN A 463 8.01 9.18 -22.67
C ASN A 463 9.26 10.10 -22.70
N GLY A 464 9.21 11.20 -21.95
CA GLY A 464 10.19 12.28 -22.03
C GLY A 464 9.64 13.58 -21.47
N ASN A 465 10.50 14.60 -21.43
CA ASN A 465 10.08 15.97 -21.18
C ASN A 465 9.48 16.57 -22.48
N LEU A 466 8.23 17.05 -22.41
CA LEU A 466 7.54 17.61 -23.57
C LEU A 466 8.08 19.01 -23.87
N THR A 467 8.60 19.22 -25.07
CA THR A 467 9.19 20.50 -25.50
C THR A 467 8.21 21.38 -26.25
N TYR A 468 7.57 20.84 -27.29
CA TYR A 468 6.57 21.56 -28.10
C TYR A 468 5.58 20.59 -28.75
N TYR A 469 4.47 21.12 -29.27
CA TYR A 469 3.53 20.41 -30.12
C TYR A 469 3.69 20.88 -31.56
N ARG A 470 3.75 19.95 -32.51
CA ARG A 470 3.76 20.25 -33.93
C ARG A 470 2.35 20.12 -34.50
N ILE A 471 1.77 21.25 -34.91
CA ILE A 471 0.44 21.30 -35.52
C ILE A 471 0.64 21.42 -37.03
N ILE A 472 -0.02 20.55 -37.79
CA ILE A 472 0.03 20.56 -39.25
C ILE A 472 -1.41 20.61 -39.74
N GLY A 473 -1.76 21.69 -40.45
CA GLY A 473 -3.04 21.84 -41.13
C GLY A 473 -2.86 21.59 -42.62
N LYS A 474 -3.77 20.83 -43.23
CA LYS A 474 -3.90 20.73 -44.67
C LYS A 474 -5.25 21.33 -45.06
N GLN A 475 -5.25 22.27 -45.98
CA GLN A 475 -6.50 22.75 -46.57
C GLN A 475 -7.02 21.66 -47.50
N GLU A 476 -8.15 21.07 -47.13
CA GLU A 476 -8.83 20.14 -48.03
C GLU A 476 -9.55 20.95 -49.10
N VAL A 477 -9.09 20.79 -50.34
CA VAL A 477 -9.62 21.55 -51.48
C VAL A 477 -11.01 21.05 -51.79
N TYR A 478 -11.90 22.00 -52.09
CA TYR A 478 -13.23 21.73 -52.59
C TYR A 478 -13.19 20.75 -53.78
N ASP A 479 -13.86 19.61 -53.67
CA ASP A 479 -14.05 18.66 -54.77
C ASP A 479 -15.45 18.88 -55.40
N PRO A 480 -15.54 19.49 -56.60
CA PRO A 480 -16.81 19.73 -57.27
C PRO A 480 -17.58 18.43 -57.57
N ASN A 481 -16.87 17.31 -57.75
CA ASN A 481 -17.49 16.03 -58.13
C ASN A 481 -18.25 15.38 -56.98
N LEU A 482 -17.88 15.67 -55.73
CA LEU A 482 -18.57 15.18 -54.52
C LEU A 482 -19.95 15.84 -54.35
N LEU A 483 -20.09 17.10 -54.75
CA LEU A 483 -21.33 17.87 -54.64
C LEU A 483 -22.24 17.66 -55.86
N ALA A 484 -21.66 17.50 -57.04
CA ALA A 484 -22.41 17.15 -58.26
C ALA A 484 -23.13 15.79 -58.15
N LYS A 485 -22.63 14.88 -57.32
CA LYS A 485 -23.29 13.60 -56.99
C LYS A 485 -24.45 13.72 -56.00
N ARG A 486 -24.65 14.90 -55.40
CA ARG A 486 -25.69 15.13 -54.41
C ARG A 486 -26.81 15.93 -55.04
N ASP A 487 -27.97 15.30 -55.22
CA ASP A 487 -29.18 16.01 -55.62
C ASP A 487 -29.71 16.82 -54.43
N TYR A 488 -29.70 18.14 -54.56
CA TYR A 488 -30.17 19.08 -53.55
C TYR A 488 -31.68 19.35 -53.61
N CYS A 489 -32.33 18.93 -54.70
CA CYS A 489 -33.75 19.12 -54.94
C CYS A 489 -34.57 17.94 -54.39
N ASP A 490 -34.02 16.71 -54.41
CA ASP A 490 -34.76 15.48 -54.10
C ASP A 490 -34.78 15.05 -52.61
N LYS A 491 -34.16 15.84 -51.71
CA LYS A 491 -34.25 15.64 -50.25
C LYS A 491 -34.97 16.80 -49.55
N ARG A 492 -36.22 17.05 -49.95
CA ARG A 492 -37.27 17.61 -49.07
C ARG A 492 -38.24 16.50 -48.70
N LYS A 493 -37.93 15.75 -47.63
CA LYS A 493 -38.92 15.02 -46.83
C LYS A 493 -38.56 15.15 -45.37
#